data_AF-A0A3G3K130-F1
#
_entry.id   AF-A0A3G3K130-F1
#
_cell.length_a   1.000
_cell.length_b   1.000
_cell.length_c   1.000
_cell.angle_alpha   90.00
_cell.angle_beta   90.00
_cell.angle_gamma   90.00
#
_symmetry.space_group_name_H-M   'P 1'
#
loop_
_entity.id
_entity.type
_entity.pdbx_description
1 polymer ?
#
loop_
_entity_poly.entity_id
_entity_poly.type
_entity_poly.pdbx_seq_one_letter_code
_entity_poly.pdbx_strand_id
1 'polypeptide(L)'
;MRGFESEFEAFLLQQQRGAKGQRLEMLKKDMTGTKKLLEVAVWPVLKSFEGLVLEHEMVSQTGVRIYGDVFISQANCISETEGFAVHAEMITRDRFSFEKMRIRTIALLGYGFLPFSWDELDKRGDLCRRAIYELFGRTVAPMVGMNREITVYEREVLRYVSRLNRPFRLEDVCRCLGMTEKPCRTIIRKLVDMKLVKPIGQGSRRIHYYVLEEGAFRHF
;
A
#
# COMPACT_ATOMS: atom_id res chain seq x y z
N MET A 1 -10.06 2.78 -30.58
CA MET A 1 -9.71 2.37 -29.20
C MET A 1 -9.40 0.89 -29.24
N ARG A 2 -8.26 0.44 -28.70
CA ARG A 2 -8.03 -1.00 -28.49
C ARG A 2 -8.91 -1.44 -27.32
N GLY A 3 -9.54 -2.61 -27.44
CA GLY A 3 -10.32 -3.20 -26.35
C GLY A 3 -9.40 -3.82 -25.28
N PHE A 4 -9.93 -4.03 -24.07
CA PHE A 4 -9.20 -4.62 -22.94
C PHE A 4 -8.38 -5.85 -23.35
N GLU A 5 -8.98 -6.78 -24.11
CA GLU A 5 -8.33 -7.99 -24.60
C GLU A 5 -7.00 -7.72 -25.32
N SER A 6 -7.00 -6.81 -26.31
CA SER A 6 -5.81 -6.50 -27.08
C SER A 6 -4.73 -5.82 -26.23
N GLU A 7 -5.12 -5.01 -25.25
CA GLU A 7 -4.17 -4.35 -24.35
C GLU A 7 -3.60 -5.33 -23.31
N PHE A 8 -4.43 -6.23 -22.81
CA PHE A 8 -4.02 -7.28 -21.88
C PHE A 8 -3.02 -8.24 -22.53
N GLU A 9 -3.26 -8.70 -23.76
CA GLU A 9 -2.32 -9.58 -24.47
C GLU A 9 -0.97 -8.90 -24.70
N ALA A 10 -0.97 -7.63 -25.11
CA ALA A 10 0.26 -6.85 -25.26
C ALA A 10 1.00 -6.69 -23.93
N PHE A 11 0.26 -6.41 -22.84
CA PHE A 11 0.79 -6.29 -21.50
C PHE A 11 1.37 -7.62 -20.98
N LEU A 12 0.67 -8.74 -21.17
CA LEU A 12 1.14 -10.07 -20.75
C LEU A 12 2.44 -10.44 -21.46
N LEU A 13 2.52 -10.22 -22.78
CA LEU A 13 3.75 -10.44 -23.55
C LEU A 13 4.90 -9.56 -23.04
N GLN A 14 4.63 -8.30 -22.68
CA GLN A 14 5.62 -7.42 -22.07
C GLN A 14 6.11 -7.99 -20.73
N GLN A 15 5.20 -8.42 -19.85
CA GLN A 15 5.53 -8.99 -18.54
C GLN A 15 6.37 -10.26 -18.67
N GLN A 16 6.01 -11.15 -19.61
CA GLN A 16 6.76 -12.39 -19.91
C GLN A 16 8.18 -12.11 -20.42
N ARG A 17 8.36 -11.14 -21.34
CA ARG A 17 9.68 -10.77 -21.85
C ARG A 17 10.62 -10.25 -20.74
N GLY A 18 10.06 -9.58 -19.74
CA GLY A 18 10.81 -9.08 -18.58
C GLY A 18 11.01 -10.08 -17.45
N ALA A 19 10.39 -11.27 -17.50
CA ALA A 19 10.42 -12.26 -16.43
C ALA A 19 11.44 -13.38 -16.68
N LYS A 20 11.92 -13.99 -15.59
CA LYS A 20 12.79 -15.18 -15.61
C LYS A 20 12.38 -16.14 -14.49
N GLY A 21 12.86 -17.39 -14.57
CA GLY A 21 12.64 -18.41 -13.54
C GLY A 21 11.16 -18.67 -13.27
N GLN A 22 10.82 -18.91 -12.00
CA GLN A 22 9.48 -19.29 -11.57
C GLN A 22 8.41 -18.24 -11.91
N ARG A 23 8.73 -16.94 -11.85
CA ARG A 23 7.79 -15.88 -12.30
C ARG A 23 7.39 -16.05 -13.76
N LEU A 24 8.35 -16.35 -14.64
CA LEU A 24 8.05 -16.59 -16.06
C LEU A 24 7.19 -17.85 -16.25
N GLU A 25 7.46 -18.90 -15.47
CA GLU A 25 6.63 -20.11 -15.51
C GLU A 25 5.19 -19.83 -15.08
N MET A 26 4.98 -18.99 -14.07
CA MET A 26 3.63 -18.58 -13.63
C MET A 26 2.91 -17.76 -14.69
N LEU A 27 3.59 -16.78 -15.30
CA LEU A 27 3.01 -15.95 -16.39
C LEU A 27 2.64 -16.74 -17.66
N LYS A 28 3.15 -17.98 -17.81
CA LYS A 28 2.83 -18.88 -18.92
C LYS A 28 1.71 -19.87 -18.59
N LYS A 29 1.31 -19.97 -17.31
CA LYS A 29 0.19 -20.82 -16.87
C LYS A 29 -1.14 -20.10 -17.10
N ASP A 30 -2.21 -20.71 -16.60
CA ASP A 30 -3.55 -20.14 -16.66
C ASP A 30 -3.62 -18.81 -15.90
N MET A 31 -3.96 -17.75 -16.64
CA MET A 31 -4.13 -16.39 -16.13
C MET A 31 -5.61 -15.98 -16.03
N THR A 32 -6.55 -16.92 -16.13
CA THR A 32 -7.99 -16.65 -16.12
C THR A 32 -8.41 -15.85 -14.88
N GLY A 33 -7.90 -16.26 -13.70
CA GLY A 33 -7.98 -15.55 -12.41
C GLY A 33 -7.63 -14.06 -12.54
N THR A 34 -6.35 -13.83 -12.78
CA THR A 34 -5.71 -12.52 -12.91
C THR A 34 -6.34 -11.65 -14.00
N LYS A 35 -6.69 -12.24 -15.15
CA LYS A 35 -7.34 -11.54 -16.26
C LYS A 35 -8.72 -11.01 -15.85
N LYS A 36 -9.54 -11.81 -15.17
CA LYS A 36 -10.86 -11.37 -14.67
C LYS A 36 -10.73 -10.25 -13.64
N LEU A 37 -9.77 -10.34 -12.71
CA LEU A 37 -9.48 -9.28 -11.75
C LEU A 37 -9.14 -7.97 -12.46
N LEU A 38 -8.26 -8.03 -13.46
CA LEU A 38 -7.90 -6.88 -14.26
C LEU A 38 -9.11 -6.34 -15.02
N GLU A 39 -9.84 -7.19 -15.73
CA GLU A 39 -10.98 -6.79 -16.57
C GLU A 39 -12.10 -6.13 -15.77
N VAL A 40 -12.46 -6.73 -14.64
CA VAL A 40 -13.66 -6.37 -13.89
C VAL A 40 -13.40 -5.26 -12.88
N ALA A 41 -12.27 -5.31 -12.16
CA ALA A 41 -12.02 -4.46 -11.01
C ALA A 41 -10.96 -3.38 -11.28
N VAL A 42 -9.79 -3.75 -11.83
CA VAL A 42 -8.64 -2.83 -11.92
C VAL A 42 -8.72 -1.93 -13.17
N TRP A 43 -8.79 -2.52 -14.36
CA TRP A 43 -8.80 -1.80 -15.63
C TRP A 43 -9.93 -0.77 -15.73
N PRO A 44 -11.17 -1.03 -15.28
CA PRO A 44 -12.23 -0.03 -15.34
C PRO A 44 -11.94 1.23 -14.52
N VAL A 45 -11.10 1.12 -13.47
CA VAL A 45 -10.72 2.24 -12.60
C VAL A 45 -9.47 2.95 -13.13
N LEU A 46 -8.42 2.20 -13.49
CA LEU A 46 -7.12 2.76 -13.91
C LEU A 46 -7.09 3.18 -15.38
N LYS A 47 -7.85 2.49 -16.24
CA LYS A 47 -7.83 2.64 -17.72
C LYS A 47 -6.42 2.52 -18.34
N SER A 48 -5.50 1.87 -17.65
CA SER A 48 -4.12 1.66 -18.06
C SER A 48 -3.53 0.47 -17.29
N PHE A 49 -2.54 -0.21 -17.88
CA PHE A 49 -1.71 -1.22 -17.22
C PHE A 49 -0.38 -0.63 -16.71
N GLU A 50 -0.17 0.67 -16.89
CA GLU A 50 1.02 1.37 -16.38
C GLU A 50 1.13 1.23 -14.86
N GLY A 51 2.31 0.86 -14.39
CA GLY A 51 2.55 0.64 -12.96
C GLY A 51 2.01 -0.69 -12.43
N LEU A 52 1.47 -1.57 -13.29
CA LEU A 52 1.07 -2.92 -12.89
C LEU A 52 2.18 -3.95 -13.17
N VAL A 53 2.36 -4.88 -12.23
CA VAL A 53 3.28 -6.01 -12.37
C VAL A 53 2.54 -7.29 -12.07
N LEU A 54 2.51 -8.21 -13.04
CA LEU A 54 1.88 -9.52 -12.87
C LEU A 54 2.82 -10.48 -12.13
N GLU A 55 2.27 -11.39 -11.33
CA GLU A 55 3.03 -12.41 -10.61
C GLU A 55 4.23 -11.79 -9.87
N HIS A 56 3.93 -10.78 -9.05
CA HIS A 56 4.94 -9.97 -8.37
C HIS A 56 5.66 -10.80 -7.31
N GLU A 57 6.96 -11.01 -7.50
CA GLU A 57 7.79 -11.81 -6.60
C GLU A 57 8.11 -11.04 -5.32
N MET A 58 7.89 -11.69 -4.19
CA MET A 58 8.23 -11.21 -2.85
C MET A 58 9.00 -12.30 -2.12
N VAL A 59 9.93 -11.89 -1.25
CA VAL A 59 10.73 -12.83 -0.45
C VAL A 59 10.37 -12.64 1.02
N SER A 60 9.90 -13.71 1.64
CA SER A 60 9.64 -13.73 3.09
C SER A 60 10.94 -13.60 3.90
N GLN A 61 10.80 -13.32 5.20
CA GLN A 61 11.95 -13.20 6.11
C GLN A 61 12.77 -14.50 6.21
N THR A 62 12.17 -15.65 5.90
CA THR A 62 12.84 -16.96 5.89
C THR A 62 13.40 -17.34 4.51
N GLY A 63 13.39 -16.42 3.54
CA GLY A 63 13.91 -16.65 2.19
C GLY A 63 12.95 -17.39 1.24
N VAL A 64 11.75 -17.75 1.69
CA VAL A 64 10.72 -18.36 0.84
C VAL A 64 10.16 -17.31 -0.11
N ARG A 65 10.16 -17.62 -1.40
CA ARG A 65 9.58 -16.78 -2.46
C ARG A 65 8.08 -17.01 -2.55
N ILE A 66 7.33 -15.93 -2.62
CA ILE A 66 5.88 -15.91 -2.80
C ILE A 66 5.56 -14.93 -3.94
N TYR A 67 4.42 -15.12 -4.59
CA TYR A 67 3.98 -14.29 -5.72
C TYR A 67 2.59 -13.78 -5.45
N GLY A 68 2.29 -12.56 -5.88
CA GLY A 68 0.94 -12.00 -5.88
C GLY A 68 0.50 -11.67 -7.31
N ASP A 69 -0.77 -11.91 -7.63
CA ASP A 69 -1.29 -11.87 -9.00
C ASP A 69 -1.04 -10.53 -9.69
N VAL A 70 -1.38 -9.42 -9.03
CA VAL A 70 -1.20 -8.06 -9.54
C VAL A 70 -0.65 -7.14 -8.46
N PHE A 71 0.56 -6.64 -8.65
CA PHE A 71 1.06 -5.50 -7.90
C PHE A 71 0.68 -4.19 -8.59
N ILE A 72 0.09 -3.27 -7.83
CA ILE A 72 -0.31 -1.93 -8.24
C ILE A 72 0.64 -0.93 -7.59
N SER A 73 1.62 -0.43 -8.36
CA SER A 73 2.71 0.39 -7.82
C SER A 73 2.23 1.71 -7.21
N GLN A 74 1.24 2.36 -7.84
CA GLN A 74 0.68 3.64 -7.41
C GLN A 74 0.11 3.58 -6.00
N ALA A 75 -0.49 2.44 -5.63
CA ALA A 75 -1.11 2.23 -4.33
C ALA A 75 -0.24 1.39 -3.37
N ASN A 76 0.95 0.98 -3.80
CA ASN A 76 1.80 -0.01 -3.14
C ASN A 76 1.00 -1.23 -2.64
N CYS A 77 0.17 -1.82 -3.52
CA CYS A 77 -0.80 -2.84 -3.13
C CYS A 77 -0.70 -4.09 -3.99
N ILE A 78 -0.81 -5.26 -3.36
CA ILE A 78 -1.00 -6.54 -4.01
C ILE A 78 -2.50 -6.83 -4.04
N SER A 79 -3.03 -7.06 -5.24
CA SER A 79 -4.39 -7.56 -5.43
C SER A 79 -4.35 -8.99 -5.95
N GLU A 80 -5.13 -9.86 -5.33
CA GLU A 80 -5.16 -11.30 -5.63
C GLU A 80 -6.58 -11.75 -5.95
N THR A 81 -6.67 -12.79 -6.77
CA THR A 81 -7.90 -13.50 -7.09
C THR A 81 -7.87 -14.87 -6.47
N GLU A 82 -8.74 -15.10 -5.50
CA GLU A 82 -8.88 -16.40 -4.86
C GLU A 82 -10.05 -17.16 -5.49
N GLY A 83 -9.76 -18.34 -6.05
CA GLY A 83 -10.80 -19.29 -6.41
C GLY A 83 -11.40 -19.91 -5.14
N PHE A 84 -12.74 -20.02 -5.07
CA PHE A 84 -13.37 -20.86 -4.06
C PHE A 84 -13.15 -22.32 -4.43
N ALA A 85 -12.19 -22.98 -3.79
CA ALA A 85 -12.11 -24.43 -3.86
C ALA A 85 -13.30 -25.00 -3.10
N VAL A 86 -14.13 -25.82 -3.76
CA VAL A 86 -15.21 -26.63 -3.14
C VAL A 86 -14.71 -27.46 -1.95
N HIS A 87 -13.39 -27.59 -1.84
CA HIS A 87 -12.63 -28.28 -0.83
C HIS A 87 -11.87 -27.33 0.11
N ALA A 88 -12.39 -26.15 0.41
CA ALA A 88 -11.80 -25.28 1.45
C ALA A 88 -11.61 -26.03 2.78
N GLU A 89 -12.48 -27.00 3.08
CA GLU A 89 -12.37 -27.93 4.21
C GLU A 89 -11.22 -28.96 4.07
N MET A 90 -10.78 -29.25 2.84
CA MET A 90 -9.67 -30.18 2.55
C MET A 90 -8.33 -29.47 2.36
N ILE A 91 -8.22 -28.19 2.73
CA ILE A 91 -6.93 -27.51 2.77
C ILE A 91 -6.01 -28.24 3.76
N THR A 92 -4.81 -28.61 3.30
CA THR A 92 -3.81 -29.23 4.20
C THR A 92 -3.34 -28.21 5.24
N ARG A 93 -2.92 -28.68 6.41
CA ARG A 93 -2.36 -27.82 7.47
C ARG A 93 -1.17 -26.99 6.97
N ASP A 94 -0.37 -27.56 6.09
CA ASP A 94 0.79 -26.89 5.50
C ASP A 94 0.37 -25.78 4.53
N ARG A 95 -0.62 -26.05 3.65
CA ARG A 95 -1.14 -25.03 2.73
C ARG A 95 -1.79 -23.89 3.51
N PHE A 96 -2.59 -24.20 4.53
CA PHE A 96 -3.17 -23.17 5.40
C PHE A 96 -2.07 -22.32 6.07
N SER A 97 -1.05 -22.97 6.65
CA SER A 97 0.07 -22.28 7.29
C SER A 97 0.87 -21.42 6.31
N PHE A 98 1.04 -21.90 5.07
CA PHE A 98 1.68 -21.17 3.98
C PHE A 98 0.88 -19.91 3.61
N GLU A 99 -0.43 -19.99 3.44
CA GLU A 99 -1.27 -18.80 3.18
C GLU A 99 -1.18 -17.77 4.31
N LYS A 100 -1.17 -18.22 5.58
CA LYS A 100 -0.95 -17.29 6.71
C LYS A 100 0.44 -16.66 6.67
N MET A 101 1.46 -17.39 6.26
CA MET A 101 2.80 -16.85 6.07
C MET A 101 2.86 -15.84 4.91
N ARG A 102 2.18 -16.12 3.78
CA ARG A 102 2.07 -15.20 2.64
C ARG A 102 1.46 -13.87 3.07
N ILE A 103 0.27 -13.91 3.68
CA ILE A 103 -0.45 -12.71 4.14
C ILE A 103 0.42 -11.89 5.12
N ARG A 104 1.08 -12.55 6.09
CA ARG A 104 1.99 -11.85 7.01
C ARG A 104 3.18 -11.24 6.27
N THR A 105 3.75 -11.93 5.30
CA THR A 105 4.88 -11.43 4.52
C THR A 105 4.49 -10.18 3.74
N ILE A 106 3.35 -10.21 3.04
CA ILE A 106 2.82 -9.05 2.31
C ILE A 106 2.68 -7.85 3.24
N ALA A 107 2.06 -8.05 4.41
CA ALA A 107 1.88 -6.99 5.41
C ALA A 107 3.21 -6.46 5.97
N LEU A 108 4.15 -7.34 6.32
CA LEU A 108 5.45 -6.95 6.90
C LEU A 108 6.37 -6.26 5.90
N LEU A 109 6.22 -6.56 4.61
CA LEU A 109 6.90 -5.82 3.53
C LEU A 109 6.24 -4.46 3.23
N GLY A 110 5.13 -4.13 3.90
CA GLY A 110 4.47 -2.84 3.81
C GLY A 110 3.53 -2.69 2.61
N TYR A 111 3.17 -3.79 1.94
CA TYR A 111 2.18 -3.77 0.87
C TYR A 111 0.76 -3.70 1.45
N GLY A 112 -0.10 -2.91 0.80
CA GLY A 112 -1.54 -3.12 0.91
C GLY A 112 -1.91 -4.48 0.35
N PHE A 113 -2.90 -5.16 0.92
CA PHE A 113 -3.38 -6.45 0.44
C PHE A 113 -4.88 -6.40 0.18
N LEU A 114 -5.28 -6.70 -1.06
CA LEU A 114 -6.67 -6.61 -1.51
C LEU A 114 -7.08 -7.88 -2.26
N PRO A 115 -7.43 -8.95 -1.53
CA PRO A 115 -7.91 -10.20 -2.13
C PRO A 115 -9.36 -10.06 -2.60
N PHE A 116 -9.68 -10.71 -3.70
CA PHE A 116 -11.03 -10.84 -4.24
C PHE A 116 -11.33 -12.30 -4.50
N SER A 117 -12.53 -12.76 -4.13
CA SER A 117 -12.95 -14.08 -4.61
C SER A 117 -13.37 -14.03 -6.08
N TRP A 118 -13.21 -15.15 -6.78
CA TRP A 118 -13.71 -15.30 -8.14
C TRP A 118 -15.21 -15.01 -8.25
N ASP A 119 -15.99 -15.49 -7.29
CA ASP A 119 -17.44 -15.27 -7.23
C ASP A 119 -17.80 -13.79 -7.05
N GLU A 120 -17.02 -13.03 -6.27
CA GLU A 120 -17.24 -11.59 -6.13
C GLU A 120 -16.93 -10.85 -7.43
N LEU A 121 -15.83 -11.19 -8.10
CA LEU A 121 -15.51 -10.62 -9.40
C LEU A 121 -16.59 -10.96 -10.44
N ASP A 122 -17.13 -12.17 -10.42
CA ASP A 122 -18.13 -12.60 -11.39
C ASP A 122 -19.51 -11.99 -11.14
N LYS A 123 -19.99 -12.05 -9.88
CA LYS A 123 -21.38 -11.69 -9.53
C LYS A 123 -21.53 -10.27 -9.00
N ARG A 124 -20.45 -9.66 -8.52
CA ARG A 124 -20.46 -8.39 -7.76
C ARG A 124 -19.35 -7.43 -8.20
N GLY A 125 -19.00 -7.43 -9.49
CA GLY A 125 -17.90 -6.62 -10.04
C GLY A 125 -17.96 -5.12 -9.69
N ASP A 126 -19.15 -4.52 -9.53
CA ASP A 126 -19.28 -3.13 -9.07
C ASP A 126 -18.70 -2.90 -7.66
N LEU A 127 -18.86 -3.85 -6.75
CA LEU A 127 -18.28 -3.75 -5.41
C LEU A 127 -16.76 -3.89 -5.45
N CYS A 128 -16.24 -4.78 -6.29
CA CYS A 128 -14.80 -4.92 -6.51
C CYS A 128 -14.19 -3.61 -7.06
N ARG A 129 -14.85 -2.96 -8.03
CA ARG A 129 -14.43 -1.64 -8.53
C ARG A 129 -14.43 -0.57 -7.44
N ARG A 130 -15.45 -0.54 -6.58
CA ARG A 130 -15.51 0.41 -5.44
C ARG A 130 -14.35 0.19 -4.48
N ALA A 131 -13.97 -1.05 -4.21
CA ALA A 131 -12.81 -1.35 -3.37
C ALA A 131 -11.50 -0.81 -3.98
N ILE A 132 -11.33 -0.90 -5.31
CA ILE A 132 -10.20 -0.29 -6.01
C ILE A 132 -10.26 1.25 -5.90
N TYR A 133 -11.41 1.89 -6.12
CA TYR A 133 -11.54 3.34 -5.91
C TYR A 133 -11.18 3.76 -4.48
N GLU A 134 -11.64 3.01 -3.48
CA GLU A 134 -11.33 3.29 -2.08
C GLU A 134 -9.85 3.12 -1.77
N LEU A 135 -9.20 2.07 -2.29
CA LEU A 135 -7.76 1.88 -2.19
C LEU A 135 -7.02 3.14 -2.68
N PHE A 136 -7.32 3.59 -3.89
CA PHE A 136 -6.70 4.78 -4.48
C PHE A 136 -7.04 6.07 -3.73
N GLY A 137 -8.27 6.21 -3.24
CA GLY A 137 -8.69 7.34 -2.40
C GLY A 137 -7.92 7.40 -1.08
N ARG A 138 -7.50 6.27 -0.52
CA ARG A 138 -6.74 6.19 0.72
C ARG A 138 -5.23 6.32 0.52
N THR A 139 -4.68 5.77 -0.56
CA THR A 139 -3.22 5.69 -0.76
C THR A 139 -2.68 6.75 -1.70
N VAL A 140 -3.39 7.08 -2.78
CA VAL A 140 -2.91 7.98 -3.85
C VAL A 140 -3.44 9.40 -3.70
N ALA A 141 -4.72 9.58 -3.36
CA ALA A 141 -5.30 10.91 -3.20
C ALA A 141 -4.56 11.79 -2.16
N PRO A 142 -4.06 11.25 -1.04
CA PRO A 142 -3.20 12.04 -0.17
C PRO A 142 -1.90 12.47 -0.84
N MET A 143 -1.31 11.64 -1.71
CA MET A 143 -0.03 11.94 -2.37
C MET A 143 -0.14 13.07 -3.40
N VAL A 144 -1.28 13.18 -4.07
CA VAL A 144 -1.55 14.30 -5.00
C VAL A 144 -1.78 15.62 -4.23
N GLY A 145 -2.32 15.55 -3.01
CA GLY A 145 -2.40 16.67 -2.08
C GLY A 145 -1.10 16.96 -1.29
N MET A 146 -0.09 16.09 -1.39
CA MET A 146 1.22 16.21 -0.74
C MET A 146 2.19 17.16 -1.47
N ASN A 147 1.71 18.04 -2.35
CA ASN A 147 2.46 19.20 -2.86
C ASN A 147 2.69 20.29 -1.78
N ARG A 148 2.73 19.92 -0.50
CA ARG A 148 3.43 20.73 0.51
C ARG A 148 4.81 20.12 0.64
N GLU A 149 5.83 20.90 0.29
CA GLU A 149 7.25 20.54 0.38
C GLU A 149 7.62 20.17 1.83
N ILE A 150 7.31 18.93 2.24
CA ILE A 150 7.70 18.40 3.52
C ILE A 150 9.12 17.85 3.39
N THR A 151 10.01 18.36 4.21
CA THR A 151 11.40 17.93 4.25
C THR A 151 11.51 16.52 4.84
N VAL A 152 12.64 15.85 4.58
CA VAL A 152 12.93 14.54 5.17
C VAL A 152 12.87 14.58 6.71
N TYR A 153 13.34 15.67 7.32
CA TYR A 153 13.30 15.86 8.77
C TYR A 153 11.88 15.98 9.31
N GLU A 154 11.03 16.78 8.66
CA GLU A 154 9.62 16.92 9.06
C GLU A 154 8.86 15.60 8.91
N ARG A 155 9.10 14.88 7.82
CA ARG A 155 8.53 13.55 7.58
C ARG A 155 8.95 12.54 8.65
N GLU A 156 10.23 12.53 9.01
CA GLU A 156 10.74 11.62 10.04
C GLU A 156 10.17 11.95 11.43
N VAL A 157 10.04 13.24 11.76
CA VAL A 157 9.37 13.66 13.00
C VAL A 157 7.93 13.16 13.03
N LEU A 158 7.16 13.38 11.98
CA LEU A 158 5.75 12.93 11.92
C LEU A 158 5.65 11.41 12.05
N ARG A 159 6.53 10.66 11.37
CA ARG A 159 6.62 9.20 11.49
C ARG A 159 6.92 8.76 12.91
N TYR A 160 7.93 9.35 13.54
CA TYR A 160 8.33 9.01 14.90
C TYR A 160 7.22 9.29 15.90
N VAL A 161 6.63 10.50 15.87
CA VAL A 161 5.62 10.89 16.86
C VAL A 161 4.31 10.12 16.70
N SER A 162 3.99 9.64 15.49
CA SER A 162 2.83 8.76 15.26
C SER A 162 2.93 7.43 16.00
N ARG A 163 4.15 6.94 16.23
CA ARG A 163 4.42 5.68 16.92
C ARG A 163 4.50 5.84 18.44
N LEU A 164 4.57 7.07 18.95
CA LEU A 164 4.67 7.31 20.40
C LEU A 164 3.36 7.00 21.15
N ASN A 165 2.22 6.99 20.46
CA ASN A 165 0.88 6.79 21.05
C ASN A 165 0.60 7.71 22.26
N ARG A 166 1.19 8.92 22.26
CA ARG A 166 1.01 9.99 23.26
C ARG A 166 1.34 11.35 22.64
N PRO A 167 0.94 12.47 23.26
CA PRO A 167 1.49 13.78 22.90
C PRO A 167 3.02 13.80 22.98
N PHE A 168 3.64 14.52 22.04
CA PHE A 168 5.10 14.63 21.96
C PHE A 168 5.58 16.00 22.43
N ARG A 169 6.83 16.04 22.89
CA ARG A 169 7.54 17.24 23.35
C ARG A 169 8.70 17.57 22.41
N LEU A 170 9.31 18.74 22.59
CA LEU A 170 10.55 19.10 21.87
C LEU A 170 11.67 18.06 22.05
N GLU A 171 11.80 17.50 23.25
CA GLU A 171 12.78 16.47 23.58
C GLU A 171 12.62 15.21 22.72
N ASP A 172 11.38 14.83 22.40
CA ASP A 172 11.09 13.69 21.52
C ASP A 172 11.60 13.95 20.09
N VAL A 173 11.44 15.19 19.60
CA VAL A 173 11.95 15.60 18.28
C VAL A 173 13.47 15.68 18.25
N CYS A 174 14.10 16.17 19.33
CA CYS A 174 15.56 16.18 19.46
C CYS A 174 16.11 14.76 19.47
N ARG A 175 15.47 13.84 20.20
CA ARG A 175 15.85 12.42 20.25
C ARG A 175 15.65 11.74 18.89
N CYS A 176 14.54 12.00 18.22
CA CYS A 176 14.24 11.47 16.89
C CYS A 176 15.29 11.87 15.85
N LEU A 177 15.71 13.14 15.84
CA LEU A 177 16.59 13.67 14.81
C LEU A 177 18.07 13.66 15.18
N GLY A 178 18.42 13.42 16.45
CA GLY A 178 19.79 13.58 16.95
C GLY A 178 20.30 15.02 16.88
N MET A 179 19.40 16.01 16.98
CA MET A 179 19.70 17.43 16.81
C MET A 179 19.48 18.24 18.10
N THR A 180 20.08 19.43 18.17
CA THR A 180 19.88 20.37 19.27
C THR A 180 18.51 21.05 19.22
N GLU A 181 18.08 21.69 20.31
CA GLU A 181 16.74 22.26 20.42
C GLU A 181 16.38 23.28 19.33
N LYS A 182 17.33 24.12 18.90
CA LYS A 182 17.06 25.23 17.98
C LYS A 182 16.50 24.75 16.62
N PRO A 183 17.15 23.84 15.88
CA PRO A 183 16.59 23.29 14.64
C PRO A 183 15.29 22.51 14.88
N CYS A 184 15.19 21.76 15.98
CA CYS A 184 13.97 21.01 16.32
C CYS A 184 12.76 21.92 16.57
N ARG A 185 12.94 23.07 17.23
CA ARG A 185 11.89 24.09 17.40
C ARG A 185 11.41 24.66 16.07
N THR A 186 12.33 24.90 15.12
CA THR A 186 11.97 25.36 13.77
C THR A 186 11.12 24.32 13.03
N ILE A 187 11.49 23.05 13.12
CA ILE A 187 10.73 21.95 12.51
C ILE A 187 9.32 21.86 13.09
N ILE A 188 9.18 21.88 14.43
CA ILE A 188 7.86 21.85 15.07
C ILE A 188 6.99 23.03 14.64
N ARG A 189 7.56 24.26 14.58
CA ARG A 189 6.82 25.44 14.12
C ARG A 189 6.31 25.27 12.69
N LYS A 190 7.16 24.82 11.77
CA LYS A 190 6.75 24.53 10.39
C LYS A 190 5.62 23.49 10.33
N LEU A 191 5.72 22.41 11.12
CA LEU A 191 4.67 21.39 11.20
C LEU A 191 3.34 21.96 11.74
N VAL A 192 3.39 22.91 12.67
CA VAL A 192 2.21 23.65 13.17
C VAL A 192 1.63 24.56 12.10
N ASP A 193 2.47 25.33 11.41
CA ASP A 193 2.06 26.24 10.33
C ASP A 193 1.42 25.46 9.17
N MET A 194 1.93 24.26 8.89
CA MET A 194 1.35 23.31 7.93
C MET A 194 0.10 22.60 8.44
N LYS A 195 -0.36 22.87 9.68
CA LYS A 195 -1.51 22.19 10.31
C LYS A 195 -1.38 20.67 10.35
N LEU A 196 -0.15 20.16 10.51
CA LEU A 196 0.13 18.73 10.65
C LEU A 196 0.24 18.32 12.12
N VAL A 197 0.58 19.27 12.99
CA VAL A 197 0.55 19.10 14.43
C VAL A 197 -0.10 20.32 15.07
N LYS A 198 -0.72 20.14 16.23
CA LYS A 198 -1.24 21.24 17.04
C LYS A 198 -0.72 21.18 18.46
N PRO A 199 -0.51 22.33 19.12
CA PRO A 199 -0.17 22.37 20.53
C PRO A 199 -1.34 21.86 21.40
N ILE A 200 -1.03 21.15 22.48
CA ILE A 200 -2.00 20.92 23.56
C ILE A 200 -1.87 22.05 24.57
N GLY A 201 -2.95 22.79 24.75
CA GLY A 201 -3.11 23.85 25.76
C GLY A 201 -3.67 25.14 25.19
N GLN A 202 -4.46 25.85 25.99
CA GLN A 202 -4.89 27.23 25.71
C GLN A 202 -4.13 28.17 26.66
N GLY A 203 -3.37 29.12 26.12
CA GLY A 203 -2.81 30.22 26.91
C GLY A 203 -1.43 30.70 26.45
N SER A 204 -1.11 31.93 26.86
CA SER A 204 0.14 32.68 26.59
C SER A 204 1.41 32.11 27.26
N ARG A 205 1.34 30.90 27.84
CA ARG A 205 2.48 30.22 28.48
C ARG A 205 3.05 29.14 27.56
N ARG A 206 4.38 29.01 27.64
CA ARG A 206 5.25 28.13 26.84
C ARG A 206 4.56 26.80 26.49
N ILE A 207 4.40 26.53 25.19
CA ILE A 207 3.82 25.28 24.69
C ILE A 207 4.81 24.13 24.93
N HIS A 208 4.37 23.11 25.66
CA HIS A 208 5.21 21.96 26.03
C HIS A 208 4.86 20.67 25.26
N TYR A 209 3.63 20.55 24.74
CA TYR A 209 3.13 19.33 24.14
C TYR A 209 2.43 19.60 22.82
N TYR A 210 2.54 18.65 21.90
CA TYR A 210 1.93 18.68 20.58
C TYR A 210 1.27 17.33 20.29
N VAL A 211 0.23 17.35 19.45
CA VAL A 211 -0.40 16.16 18.89
C VAL A 211 -0.52 16.28 17.38
N LEU A 212 -0.57 15.13 16.71
CA LEU A 212 -0.87 15.06 15.28
C LEU A 212 -2.31 15.52 15.02
N GLU A 213 -2.49 16.25 13.93
CA GLU A 213 -3.81 16.57 13.39
C GLU A 213 -4.38 15.39 12.59
N GLU A 214 -5.71 15.33 12.46
CA GLU A 214 -6.38 14.34 11.62
C GLU A 214 -5.87 14.46 10.17
N GLY A 215 -5.33 13.37 9.62
CA GLY A 215 -4.75 13.33 8.28
C GLY A 215 -3.24 13.57 8.22
N ALA A 216 -2.57 13.95 9.32
CA ALA A 216 -1.11 14.11 9.34
C ALA A 216 -0.35 12.81 9.01
N PHE A 217 -0.95 11.66 9.34
CA PHE A 217 -0.45 10.32 8.99
C PHE A 217 -0.32 10.08 7.48
N ARG A 218 -0.99 10.90 6.67
CA ARG A 218 -0.85 10.79 5.22
C ARG A 218 0.56 11.19 4.77
N HIS A 219 1.31 12.00 5.52
CA HIS A 219 2.57 12.56 5.07
C HIS A 219 3.83 11.68 5.28
N PHE A 220 3.72 10.43 5.75
CA PHE A 220 4.91 9.61 6.07
C PHE A 220 4.74 8.09 6.04
#